data_AF-A0A1N7IV70-F1
#
_entry.id   AF-A0A1N7IV70-F1
#
_cell.length_a   1.000
_cell.length_b   1.000
_cell.length_c   1.000
_cell.angle_alpha   90.00
_cell.angle_beta   90.00
_cell.angle_gamma   90.00
#
_symmetry.space_group_name_H-M   'P 1'
#
loop_
_entity.id
_entity.type
_entity.pdbx_description
1 polymer ?
#
loop_
_entity_poly.entity_id
_entity_poly.type
_entity_poly.pdbx_seq_one_letter_code
_entity_poly.pdbx_strand_id
1 'polypeptide(L)'
;MRTTSPDLIFSLGDVVQRGPQPKECLDMLKALSPSVMLRGNHEHLLTRFPQPGQKPGSFKEKLAYRSIRYDKRWLSSEELQWLANLPLTRKPVLEGIQIECFHATPDSLTDVVWPWASMEELDTMRSCNRTHLVMYGHVHHAFIRQARDFTVVNTGSVGLPFDGDPRASYALIDLHGKDASVQLRRVDYDREKAIQIAVDRSMPDVELFAEGLRTARYPYFQKVKR
;
A
#
# COMPACT_ATOMS: atom_id res chain seq x y z
N MET A 1 -3.48 4.68 21.72
CA MET A 1 -4.89 4.27 21.94
C MET A 1 -5.60 4.26 20.58
N ARG A 2 -6.56 3.34 20.37
CA ARG A 2 -7.46 3.39 19.20
C ARG A 2 -8.50 4.48 19.44
N THR A 3 -8.61 5.45 18.54
CA THR A 3 -9.56 6.57 18.63
C THR A 3 -10.83 6.38 17.80
N THR A 4 -10.86 5.32 16.99
CA THR A 4 -11.99 4.92 16.15
C THR A 4 -12.16 3.40 16.23
N SER A 5 -13.38 2.92 16.06
CA SER A 5 -13.72 1.49 16.06
C SER A 5 -14.45 1.16 14.76
N PRO A 6 -13.73 0.89 13.65
CA PRO A 6 -14.38 0.55 12.39
C PRO A 6 -15.03 -0.84 12.46
N ASP A 7 -16.17 -1.02 11.79
CA ASP A 7 -16.83 -2.31 11.69
C ASP A 7 -16.04 -3.31 10.83
N LEU A 8 -15.37 -2.80 9.79
CA LEU A 8 -14.58 -3.59 8.84
C LEU A 8 -13.21 -2.94 8.61
N ILE A 9 -12.19 -3.76 8.33
CA ILE A 9 -10.83 -3.30 8.00
C ILE A 9 -10.44 -3.82 6.62
N PHE A 10 -9.92 -2.90 5.80
CA PHE A 10 -9.48 -3.16 4.44
C PHE A 10 -7.98 -2.86 4.34
N SER A 11 -7.21 -3.82 3.84
CA SER A 11 -5.80 -3.67 3.50
C SER A 11 -5.60 -3.84 2.00
N LEU A 12 -5.04 -2.81 1.36
CA LEU A 12 -4.91 -2.71 -0.09
C LEU A 12 -3.55 -3.22 -0.60
N GLY A 13 -2.78 -3.93 0.24
CA GLY A 13 -1.48 -4.52 -0.11
C GLY A 13 -0.26 -3.72 0.39
N ASP A 14 0.92 -4.17 0.01
CA ASP A 14 2.23 -3.64 0.41
C ASP A 14 2.43 -3.58 1.94
N VAL A 15 2.09 -4.69 2.61
CA VAL A 15 2.34 -4.90 4.06
C VAL A 15 3.79 -5.29 4.36
N VAL A 16 4.50 -5.82 3.36
CA VAL A 16 5.92 -6.19 3.44
C VAL A 16 6.77 -5.36 2.48
N GLN A 17 8.10 -5.50 2.59
CA GLN A 17 9.13 -4.71 1.93
C GLN A 17 9.19 -3.26 2.42
N ARG A 18 10.35 -2.61 2.22
CA ARG A 18 10.59 -1.17 2.48
C ARG A 18 10.55 -0.71 3.94
N GLY A 19 10.22 -1.57 4.89
CA GLY A 19 10.26 -1.28 6.33
C GLY A 19 10.99 -2.36 7.14
N PRO A 20 11.38 -2.06 8.39
CA PRO A 20 12.26 -2.95 9.16
C PRO A 20 11.55 -4.13 9.86
N GLN A 21 10.21 -4.13 9.87
CA GLN A 21 9.39 -5.03 10.68
C GLN A 21 8.33 -5.80 9.85
N PRO A 22 8.73 -6.55 8.80
CA PRO A 22 7.77 -7.22 7.91
C PRO A 22 6.93 -8.29 8.64
N LYS A 23 7.52 -9.03 9.58
CA LYS A 23 6.83 -10.05 10.38
C LYS A 23 5.82 -9.43 11.33
N GLU A 24 6.21 -8.39 12.05
CA GLU A 24 5.32 -7.72 13.00
C GLU A 24 4.17 -6.99 12.30
N CYS A 25 4.42 -6.35 11.15
CA CYS A 25 3.37 -5.75 10.33
C CYS A 25 2.37 -6.82 9.86
N LEU A 26 2.85 -7.96 9.38
CA LEU A 26 2.01 -9.08 8.95
C LEU A 26 1.18 -9.67 10.11
N ASP A 27 1.81 -9.93 11.25
CA ASP A 27 1.15 -10.49 12.43
C ASP A 27 0.09 -9.54 12.98
N MET A 28 0.41 -8.25 13.08
CA MET A 28 -0.54 -7.23 13.50
C MET A 28 -1.73 -7.17 12.54
N LEU A 29 -1.49 -7.19 11.23
CA LEU A 29 -2.56 -7.13 10.25
C LEU A 29 -3.44 -8.40 10.29
N LYS A 30 -2.86 -9.59 10.46
CA LYS A 30 -3.61 -10.83 10.66
C LYS A 30 -4.47 -10.78 11.93
N ALA A 31 -3.92 -10.27 13.03
CA ALA A 31 -4.66 -10.13 14.29
C ALA A 31 -5.84 -9.15 14.18
N LEU A 32 -5.77 -8.17 13.27
CA LEU A 32 -6.88 -7.27 12.94
C LEU A 32 -8.00 -7.94 12.13
N SER A 33 -7.78 -9.14 11.58
CA SER A 33 -8.77 -9.91 10.80
C SER A 33 -9.47 -9.07 9.71
N PRO A 34 -8.71 -8.45 8.78
CA PRO A 34 -9.29 -7.58 7.77
C PRO A 34 -10.26 -8.34 6.87
N SER A 35 -11.41 -7.74 6.61
CA SER A 35 -12.43 -8.28 5.70
C SER A 35 -11.96 -8.29 4.24
N VAL A 36 -11.04 -7.37 3.91
CA VAL A 36 -10.34 -7.34 2.62
C VAL A 36 -8.85 -7.25 2.89
N MET A 37 -8.08 -8.16 2.30
CA MET A 37 -6.64 -8.08 2.25
C MET A 37 -6.16 -8.44 0.86
N LEU A 38 -5.49 -7.49 0.20
CA LEU A 38 -5.06 -7.62 -1.18
C LEU A 38 -3.55 -7.83 -1.28
N ARG A 39 -3.13 -8.40 -2.40
CA ARG A 39 -1.73 -8.49 -2.79
C ARG A 39 -1.32 -7.21 -3.50
N GLY A 40 -0.33 -6.51 -2.99
CA GLY A 40 0.32 -5.39 -3.66
C GLY A 40 1.51 -5.82 -4.52
N ASN A 41 2.17 -4.85 -5.16
CA ASN A 41 3.36 -5.15 -5.95
C ASN A 41 4.51 -5.64 -5.08
N HIS A 42 4.60 -5.26 -3.81
CA HIS A 42 5.67 -5.69 -2.93
C HIS A 42 5.50 -7.15 -2.47
N GLU A 43 4.29 -7.62 -2.16
CA GLU A 43 4.05 -9.05 -1.94
C GLU A 43 4.30 -9.86 -3.21
N HIS A 44 3.86 -9.35 -4.37
CA HIS A 44 4.09 -10.00 -5.65
C HIS A 44 5.59 -10.14 -5.94
N LEU A 45 6.36 -9.06 -5.75
CA LEU A 45 7.81 -9.04 -5.92
C LEU A 45 8.50 -10.02 -4.96
N LEU A 46 8.17 -9.97 -3.68
CA LEU A 46 8.74 -10.83 -2.64
C LEU A 46 8.57 -12.33 -2.94
N THR A 47 7.40 -12.69 -3.45
CA THR A 47 6.97 -14.09 -3.60
C THR A 47 7.19 -14.66 -5.00
N ARG A 48 7.55 -13.82 -5.98
CA ARG A 48 7.80 -14.25 -7.37
C ARG A 48 9.22 -13.96 -7.84
N PHE A 49 10.00 -13.20 -7.08
CA PHE A 49 11.36 -12.81 -7.44
C PHE A 49 12.38 -13.07 -6.31
N PRO A 50 13.67 -13.15 -6.66
CA PRO A 50 14.17 -13.33 -8.02
C PRO A 50 13.85 -14.72 -8.57
N GLN A 51 13.69 -14.83 -9.88
CA GLN A 51 13.62 -16.14 -10.53
C GLN A 51 15.01 -16.81 -10.49
N PRO A 52 15.09 -18.15 -10.48
CA PRO A 52 16.37 -18.85 -10.52
C PRO A 52 17.27 -18.34 -11.66
N GLY A 53 18.52 -17.97 -11.33
CA GLY A 53 19.48 -17.45 -12.29
C GLY A 53 19.36 -15.95 -12.62
N GLN A 54 18.29 -15.28 -12.19
CA GLN A 54 18.14 -13.84 -12.39
C GLN A 54 19.15 -13.07 -11.53
N LYS A 55 19.80 -12.06 -12.13
CA LYS A 55 20.71 -11.14 -11.45
C LYS A 55 20.19 -9.71 -11.61
N PRO A 56 20.31 -8.84 -10.58
CA PRO A 56 19.82 -7.48 -10.68
C PRO A 56 20.77 -6.63 -11.55
N GLY A 57 20.24 -6.03 -12.63
CA GLY A 57 21.03 -5.18 -13.53
C GLY A 57 21.01 -3.72 -13.09
N SER A 58 19.81 -3.18 -12.88
CA SER A 58 19.57 -1.79 -12.50
C SER A 58 19.75 -1.54 -10.99
N PHE A 59 19.95 -0.27 -10.61
CA PHE A 59 19.96 0.15 -9.21
C PHE A 59 18.65 -0.22 -8.48
N LYS A 60 17.50 -0.05 -9.15
CA LYS A 60 16.18 -0.39 -8.60
C LYS A 60 16.04 -1.89 -8.32
N GLU A 61 16.53 -2.74 -9.22
CA GLU A 61 16.55 -4.19 -8.99
C GLU A 61 17.51 -4.58 -7.86
N LYS A 62 18.68 -3.94 -7.76
CA LYS A 62 19.61 -4.20 -6.66
C LYS A 62 18.99 -3.87 -5.30
N LEU A 63 18.24 -2.77 -5.21
CA LEU A 63 17.45 -2.42 -4.03
C LEU A 63 16.39 -3.48 -3.73
N ALA A 64 15.61 -3.87 -4.73
CA ALA A 64 14.59 -4.91 -4.60
C ALA A 64 15.18 -6.23 -4.08
N TYR A 65 16.32 -6.68 -4.62
CA TYR A 65 16.97 -7.92 -4.17
C TYR A 65 17.39 -7.87 -2.70
N ARG A 66 17.94 -6.73 -2.25
CA ARG A 66 18.32 -6.56 -0.84
C ARG A 66 17.10 -6.58 0.07
N SER A 67 16.03 -5.88 -0.32
CA SER A 67 14.75 -5.85 0.39
C SER A 67 14.09 -7.23 0.44
N ILE A 68 14.05 -7.98 -0.67
CA ILE A 68 13.54 -9.37 -0.73
C ILE A 68 14.33 -10.27 0.22
N ARG A 69 15.67 -10.21 0.16
CA ARG A 69 16.53 -11.00 1.03
C ARG A 69 16.31 -10.66 2.50
N TYR A 70 16.14 -9.38 2.82
CA TYR A 70 15.90 -8.91 4.17
C TYR A 70 14.62 -9.55 4.74
N ASP A 71 13.48 -9.41 4.05
CA ASP A 71 12.19 -9.92 4.52
C ASP A 71 12.13 -11.44 4.61
N LYS A 72 12.75 -12.16 3.66
CA LYS A 72 12.78 -13.64 3.67
C LYS A 72 13.51 -14.23 4.89
N ARG A 73 14.28 -13.42 5.65
CA ARG A 73 14.87 -13.85 6.93
C ARG A 73 13.87 -13.85 8.08
N TRP A 74 12.77 -13.10 7.95
CA TRP A 74 11.79 -12.88 9.01
C TRP A 74 10.49 -13.65 8.79
N LEU A 75 10.19 -14.03 7.55
CA LEU A 75 8.94 -14.67 7.16
C LEU A 75 9.12 -16.17 6.91
N SER A 76 8.18 -16.97 7.39
CA SER A 76 8.17 -18.41 7.15
C SER A 76 7.78 -18.75 5.71
N SER A 77 8.06 -19.98 5.27
CA SER A 77 7.61 -20.47 3.95
C SER A 77 6.08 -20.46 3.82
N GLU A 78 5.36 -20.75 4.90
CA GLU A 78 3.89 -20.69 4.94
C GLU A 78 3.39 -19.25 4.75
N GLU A 79 4.03 -18.28 5.40
CA GLU A 79 3.67 -16.86 5.25
C GLU A 79 3.95 -16.35 3.84
N LEU A 80 5.08 -16.73 3.26
CA LEU A 80 5.39 -16.40 1.87
C LEU A 80 4.39 -17.02 0.90
N GLN A 81 3.96 -18.26 1.14
CA GLN A 81 2.93 -18.92 0.35
C GLN A 81 1.55 -18.26 0.53
N TRP A 82 1.24 -17.81 1.74
CA TRP A 82 0.01 -17.09 2.01
C TRP A 82 -0.01 -15.72 1.30
N LEU A 83 1.05 -14.93 1.43
CA LEU A 83 1.21 -13.65 0.71
C LEU A 83 1.14 -13.84 -0.81
N ALA A 84 1.71 -14.94 -1.31
CA ALA A 84 1.68 -15.32 -2.71
C ALA A 84 0.26 -15.57 -3.25
N ASN A 85 -0.70 -15.93 -2.38
CA ASN A 85 -2.05 -16.34 -2.76
C ASN A 85 -3.12 -15.30 -2.41
N LEU A 86 -2.72 -14.14 -1.87
CA LEU A 86 -3.63 -13.03 -1.64
C LEU A 86 -4.33 -12.60 -2.95
N PRO A 87 -5.62 -12.25 -2.89
CA PRO A 87 -6.37 -11.79 -4.05
C PRO A 87 -5.81 -10.46 -4.58
N LEU A 88 -5.90 -10.26 -5.90
CA LEU A 88 -5.53 -8.99 -6.52
C LEU A 88 -6.64 -7.94 -6.38
N THR A 89 -7.89 -8.39 -6.42
CA THR A 89 -9.08 -7.52 -6.43
C THR A 89 -10.17 -8.09 -5.53
N ARG A 90 -10.92 -7.20 -4.87
CA ARG A 90 -12.16 -7.52 -4.15
C ARG A 90 -13.23 -6.51 -4.53
N LYS A 91 -14.48 -6.98 -4.65
CA LYS A 91 -15.62 -6.14 -5.07
C LYS A 91 -16.82 -6.28 -4.12
N PRO A 92 -16.67 -5.94 -2.82
CA PRO A 92 -17.75 -6.13 -1.86
C PRO A 92 -18.92 -5.18 -2.16
N VAL A 93 -20.11 -5.61 -1.74
CA VAL A 93 -21.31 -4.77 -1.69
C VAL A 93 -21.67 -4.57 -0.23
N LEU A 94 -21.62 -3.34 0.25
CA LEU A 94 -21.91 -2.97 1.63
C LEU A 94 -23.04 -1.94 1.62
N GLU A 95 -24.11 -2.19 2.36
CA GLU A 95 -25.32 -1.33 2.39
C GLU A 95 -25.92 -1.02 1.00
N GLY A 96 -25.64 -1.85 0.00
CA GLY A 96 -26.07 -1.64 -1.40
C GLY A 96 -25.10 -0.82 -2.26
N ILE A 97 -23.98 -0.37 -1.68
CA ILE A 97 -22.90 0.34 -2.37
C ILE A 97 -21.89 -0.69 -2.89
N GLN A 98 -21.71 -0.73 -4.21
CA GLN A 98 -20.69 -1.55 -4.86
C GLN A 98 -19.34 -0.84 -4.77
N ILE A 99 -18.38 -1.52 -4.15
CA ILE A 99 -17.02 -1.03 -3.93
C ILE A 99 -16.07 -1.91 -4.75
N GLU A 100 -15.06 -1.32 -5.39
CA GLU A 100 -13.92 -2.03 -5.98
C GLU A 100 -12.63 -1.70 -5.25
N CYS A 101 -11.89 -2.74 -4.86
CA CYS A 101 -10.62 -2.63 -4.16
C CYS A 101 -9.55 -3.36 -4.94
N PHE A 102 -8.45 -2.67 -5.23
CA PHE A 102 -7.24 -3.21 -5.86
C PHE A 102 -6.03 -2.42 -5.36
N HIS A 103 -4.81 -2.92 -5.58
CA HIS A 103 -3.62 -2.22 -5.10
C HIS A 103 -3.29 -0.96 -5.91
N ALA A 104 -3.20 -1.07 -7.25
CA ALA A 104 -2.79 0.01 -8.15
C ALA A 104 -3.88 0.37 -9.17
N THR A 105 -4.18 -0.50 -10.13
CA THR A 105 -5.33 -0.37 -11.05
C THR A 105 -6.07 -1.71 -11.15
N PRO A 106 -7.26 -1.80 -11.81
CA PRO A 106 -7.99 -3.07 -11.92
C PRO A 106 -7.18 -4.21 -12.54
N ASP A 107 -6.30 -3.88 -13.49
CA ASP A 107 -5.58 -4.85 -14.34
C ASP A 107 -4.05 -4.82 -14.15
N SER A 108 -3.52 -3.91 -13.32
CA SER A 108 -2.08 -3.79 -13.06
C SER A 108 -1.77 -3.58 -11.58
N LEU A 109 -0.63 -4.14 -11.15
CA LEU A 109 -0.07 -3.93 -9.82
C LEU A 109 0.88 -2.71 -9.76
N THR A 110 1.21 -2.10 -10.90
CA THR A 110 2.28 -1.09 -10.98
C THR A 110 1.91 0.16 -11.77
N ASP A 111 0.74 0.17 -12.39
CA ASP A 111 0.30 1.35 -13.15
C ASP A 111 -0.12 2.45 -12.18
N VAL A 112 0.15 3.69 -12.58
CA VAL A 112 0.08 4.83 -11.68
C VAL A 112 -1.05 5.74 -12.13
N VAL A 113 -2.03 5.92 -11.25
CA VAL A 113 -3.05 6.96 -11.37
C VAL A 113 -2.78 8.00 -10.29
N TRP A 114 -2.55 9.25 -10.71
CA TRP A 114 -2.16 10.35 -9.82
C TRP A 114 -3.37 11.17 -9.34
N PRO A 115 -3.22 11.99 -8.29
CA PRO A 115 -4.26 12.93 -7.84
C PRO A 115 -4.76 13.87 -8.95
N TRP A 116 -3.91 14.20 -9.92
CA TRP A 116 -4.20 15.06 -11.07
C TRP A 116 -4.55 14.29 -12.35
N ALA A 117 -4.88 12.99 -12.25
CA ALA A 117 -5.33 12.20 -13.39
C ALA A 117 -6.56 12.84 -14.06
N SER A 118 -6.61 12.72 -15.39
CA SER A 118 -7.76 13.10 -16.23
C SER A 118 -9.00 12.27 -15.88
N MET A 119 -10.17 12.74 -16.33
CA MET A 119 -11.42 11.99 -16.12
C MET A 119 -11.42 10.66 -16.88
N GLU A 120 -10.80 10.60 -18.06
CA GLU A 120 -10.65 9.38 -18.86
C GLU A 120 -9.81 8.34 -18.12
N GLU A 121 -8.67 8.75 -17.53
CA GLU A 121 -7.86 7.87 -16.68
C GLU A 121 -8.63 7.39 -15.44
N LEU A 122 -9.38 8.27 -14.77
CA LEU A 122 -10.21 7.85 -13.63
C LEU A 122 -11.30 6.86 -14.06
N ASP A 123 -11.92 7.03 -15.22
CA ASP A 123 -12.95 6.10 -15.72
C ASP A 123 -12.41 4.67 -15.89
N THR A 124 -11.10 4.50 -16.18
CA THR A 124 -10.46 3.17 -16.24
C THR A 124 -10.34 2.48 -14.88
N MET A 125 -10.51 3.22 -13.79
CA MET A 125 -10.37 2.68 -12.43
C MET A 125 -11.61 1.92 -11.96
N ARG A 126 -12.72 1.96 -12.70
CA ARG A 126 -13.89 1.09 -12.45
C ARG A 126 -13.98 0.03 -13.52
N SER A 127 -14.29 -1.19 -13.11
CA SER A 127 -14.51 -2.30 -14.06
C SER A 127 -15.96 -2.36 -14.58
N CYS A 128 -16.91 -1.71 -13.88
CA CYS A 128 -18.30 -1.67 -14.30
C CYS A 128 -19.01 -0.40 -13.81
N ASN A 129 -20.09 -0.03 -14.51
CA ASN A 129 -20.90 1.17 -14.20
C ASN A 129 -21.73 1.06 -12.92
N ARG A 130 -21.70 -0.08 -12.22
CA ARG A 130 -22.37 -0.24 -10.92
C ARG A 130 -21.47 0.17 -9.76
N THR A 131 -20.17 0.37 -10.00
CA THR A 131 -19.20 0.73 -8.96
C THR A 131 -19.42 2.18 -8.54
N HIS A 132 -19.66 2.39 -7.25
CA HIS A 132 -19.87 3.71 -6.65
C HIS A 132 -18.59 4.22 -5.98
N LEU A 133 -17.73 3.31 -5.51
CA LEU A 133 -16.49 3.64 -4.82
C LEU A 133 -15.36 2.74 -5.29
N VAL A 134 -14.23 3.35 -5.62
CA VAL A 134 -12.97 2.67 -5.92
C VAL A 134 -11.98 3.01 -4.81
N MET A 135 -11.34 1.98 -4.25
CA MET A 135 -10.31 2.11 -3.23
C MET A 135 -9.00 1.49 -3.71
N TYR A 136 -7.93 2.27 -3.69
CA TYR A 136 -6.59 1.79 -4.04
C TYR A 136 -5.48 2.48 -3.24
N GLY A 137 -4.25 2.02 -3.45
CA GLY A 137 -3.04 2.51 -2.80
C GLY A 137 -1.94 2.79 -3.82
N HIS A 138 -0.79 2.13 -3.69
CA HIS A 138 0.34 2.15 -4.63
C HIS A 138 1.12 3.48 -4.74
N VAL A 139 0.46 4.61 -4.96
CA VAL A 139 1.12 5.90 -5.25
C VAL A 139 1.47 6.71 -4.00
N HIS A 140 0.96 6.29 -2.84
CA HIS A 140 1.20 6.85 -1.51
C HIS A 140 0.85 8.35 -1.37
N HIS A 141 -0.01 8.85 -2.26
CA HIS A 141 -0.63 10.17 -2.16
C HIS A 141 -2.08 9.98 -1.75
N ALA A 142 -2.47 10.50 -0.60
CA ALA A 142 -3.85 10.38 -0.15
C ALA A 142 -4.71 11.41 -0.90
N PHE A 143 -5.76 10.95 -1.59
CA PHE A 143 -6.69 11.85 -2.26
C PHE A 143 -8.08 11.23 -2.45
N ILE A 144 -9.07 12.10 -2.65
CA ILE A 144 -10.43 11.74 -3.02
C ILE A 144 -10.76 12.52 -4.31
N ARG A 145 -11.21 11.83 -5.35
CA ARG A 145 -11.63 12.43 -6.63
C ARG A 145 -13.01 11.90 -7.00
N GLN A 146 -13.94 12.82 -7.23
CA GLN A 146 -15.22 12.47 -7.86
C GLN A 146 -15.00 12.27 -9.36
N ALA A 147 -15.36 11.09 -9.86
CA ALA A 147 -15.30 10.71 -11.26
C ALA A 147 -16.72 10.45 -11.77
N ARG A 148 -17.37 11.46 -12.36
CA ARG A 148 -18.77 11.38 -12.82
C ARG A 148 -19.70 10.89 -11.68
N ASP A 149 -20.16 9.65 -11.77
CA ASP A 149 -21.11 8.95 -10.89
C ASP A 149 -20.45 8.07 -9.82
N PHE A 150 -19.12 8.03 -9.71
CA PHE A 150 -18.41 7.26 -8.69
C PHE A 150 -17.25 8.06 -8.07
N THR A 151 -16.75 7.59 -6.93
CA THR A 151 -15.61 8.21 -6.23
C THR A 151 -14.38 7.31 -6.31
N VAL A 152 -13.22 7.90 -6.61
CA VAL A 152 -11.92 7.24 -6.50
C VAL A 152 -11.22 7.73 -5.25
N VAL A 153 -10.79 6.80 -4.40
CA VAL A 153 -10.11 7.06 -3.14
C VAL A 153 -8.75 6.39 -3.17
N ASN A 154 -7.69 7.20 -3.04
CA ASN A 154 -6.39 6.69 -2.66
C ASN A 154 -6.18 6.93 -1.17
N THR A 155 -5.90 5.87 -0.43
CA THR A 155 -5.76 5.95 1.04
C THR A 155 -4.44 6.59 1.50
N GLY A 156 -3.51 6.84 0.57
CA GLY A 156 -2.14 7.23 0.87
C GLY A 156 -1.31 6.02 1.31
N SER A 157 -0.42 6.22 2.27
CA SER A 157 0.39 5.14 2.85
C SER A 157 0.48 5.28 4.36
N VAL A 158 0.28 4.17 5.06
CA VAL A 158 0.47 4.08 6.51
C VAL A 158 1.95 4.16 6.86
N GLY A 159 2.80 3.46 6.09
CA GLY A 159 4.21 3.27 6.44
C GLY A 159 5.18 4.19 5.70
N LEU A 160 4.81 4.73 4.54
CA LEU A 160 5.76 5.45 3.67
C LEU A 160 5.08 6.51 2.77
N PRO A 161 4.46 7.58 3.32
CA PRO A 161 3.77 8.59 2.52
C PRO A 161 4.72 9.35 1.56
N PHE A 162 4.22 9.78 0.40
CA PHE A 162 5.00 10.50 -0.62
C PHE A 162 4.41 11.87 -1.03
N ASP A 163 3.42 12.37 -0.30
CA ASP A 163 2.69 13.60 -0.60
C ASP A 163 3.16 14.83 0.20
N GLY A 164 4.33 14.76 0.83
CA GLY A 164 4.90 15.86 1.62
C GLY A 164 4.40 15.94 3.08
N ASP A 165 3.44 15.10 3.48
CA ASP A 165 3.04 14.95 4.88
C ASP A 165 3.60 13.63 5.47
N PRO A 166 4.53 13.68 6.44
CA PRO A 166 5.20 12.48 6.98
C PRO A 166 4.34 11.65 7.94
N ARG A 167 3.11 12.07 8.23
CA ARG A 167 2.18 11.32 9.06
C ARG A 167 1.60 10.14 8.29
N ALA A 168 1.38 9.03 8.98
CA ALA A 168 0.72 7.85 8.43
C ALA A 168 -0.67 8.24 7.90
N SER A 169 -1.04 7.72 6.73
CA SER A 169 -2.32 8.00 6.07
C SER A 169 -3.19 6.75 5.94
N TYR A 170 -4.49 6.91 6.17
CA TYR A 170 -5.53 5.93 5.86
C TYR A 170 -6.86 6.64 5.55
N ALA A 171 -7.85 5.90 5.03
CA ALA A 171 -9.21 6.41 4.86
C ALA A 171 -10.18 5.81 5.88
N LEU A 172 -11.07 6.63 6.42
CA LEU A 172 -12.27 6.20 7.13
C LEU A 172 -13.47 6.43 6.19
N ILE A 173 -14.30 5.41 6.06
CA ILE A 173 -15.46 5.43 5.18
C ILE A 173 -16.69 5.08 5.99
N ASP A 174 -17.63 6.01 6.06
CA ASP A 174 -18.93 5.83 6.70
C ASP A 174 -19.96 5.64 5.60
N LEU A 175 -20.68 4.53 5.64
CA LEU A 175 -21.78 4.24 4.71
C LEU A 175 -23.10 4.57 5.41
N HIS A 176 -23.99 5.22 4.67
CA HIS A 176 -25.33 5.59 5.14
C HIS A 176 -26.34 5.24 4.05
N GLY A 177 -26.75 3.97 4.01
CA GLY A 177 -27.62 3.48 2.95
C GLY A 177 -26.91 3.54 1.59
N LYS A 178 -27.35 4.43 0.69
CA LYS A 178 -26.75 4.58 -0.65
C LYS A 178 -25.64 5.64 -0.72
N ASP A 179 -25.41 6.38 0.36
CA ASP A 179 -24.41 7.43 0.43
C ASP A 179 -23.14 6.95 1.13
N ALA A 180 -21.98 7.46 0.71
CA ALA A 180 -20.69 7.20 1.34
C ALA A 180 -20.01 8.52 1.69
N SER A 181 -19.58 8.66 2.94
CA SER A 181 -18.68 9.74 3.38
C SER A 181 -17.28 9.19 3.50
N VAL A 182 -16.30 9.88 2.89
CA VAL A 182 -14.90 9.45 2.88
C VAL A 182 -14.05 10.52 3.53
N GLN A 183 -13.25 10.13 4.52
CA GLN A 183 -12.32 11.01 5.21
C GLN A 183 -10.91 10.44 5.17
N LEU A 184 -9.94 11.24 4.71
CA LEU A 184 -8.53 10.91 4.83
C LEU A 184 -8.02 11.32 6.21
N ARG A 185 -7.41 10.38 6.91
CA ARG A 185 -6.93 10.53 8.28
C ARG A 185 -5.42 10.48 8.29
N ARG A 186 -4.82 11.40 9.05
CA ARG A 186 -3.37 11.47 9.30
C ARG A 186 -3.10 11.15 10.76
N VAL A 187 -2.12 10.29 11.01
CA VAL A 187 -1.72 9.88 12.36
C VAL A 187 -0.23 10.11 12.53
N ASP A 188 0.11 10.91 13.54
CA ASP A 188 1.50 11.11 13.93
C ASP A 188 2.03 9.91 14.70
N TYR A 189 3.32 9.63 14.55
CA TYR A 189 4.00 8.52 15.20
C TYR A 189 5.49 8.83 15.32
N ASP A 190 6.18 8.08 16.19
CA ASP A 190 7.61 8.23 16.40
C ASP A 190 8.41 7.64 15.22
N ARG A 191 8.66 8.49 14.23
CA ARG A 191 9.47 8.17 13.04
C ARG A 191 10.91 7.83 13.39
N GLU A 192 11.51 8.53 14.35
CA GLU A 192 12.90 8.30 14.73
C GLU A 192 13.05 6.94 15.42
N LYS A 193 12.06 6.49 16.19
CA LYS A 193 12.01 5.12 16.69
C LYS A 193 11.92 4.09 15.57
N ALA A 194 11.10 4.32 14.54
CA ALA A 194 11.03 3.42 13.38
C ALA A 194 12.37 3.35 12.62
N ILE A 195 13.07 4.48 12.47
CA ILE A 195 14.41 4.57 11.88
C ILE A 195 15.43 3.84 12.74
N GLN A 196 15.39 4.01 14.06
CA GLN A 196 16.30 3.33 14.99
C GLN A 196 16.12 1.81 14.92
N ILE A 197 14.88 1.31 14.86
CA ILE A 197 14.62 -0.12 14.66
C ILE A 197 15.24 -0.61 13.34
N ALA A 198 15.21 0.19 12.28
CA ALA A 198 15.84 -0.16 11.01
C ALA A 198 17.38 -0.24 11.12
N VAL A 199 18.00 0.68 11.86
CA VAL A 199 19.44 0.65 12.17
C VAL A 199 19.78 -0.61 12.99
N ASP A 200 19.06 -0.86 14.08
CA ASP A 200 19.32 -1.98 14.99
C ASP A 200 19.19 -3.34 14.30
N ARG A 201 18.27 -3.44 13.32
CA ARG A 201 18.08 -4.65 12.52
C ARG A 201 19.02 -4.77 11.32
N SER A 202 19.94 -3.83 11.14
CA SER A 202 20.83 -3.76 9.97
C SER A 202 20.03 -3.89 8.67
N MET A 203 18.91 -3.16 8.58
CA MET A 203 18.10 -3.14 7.37
C MET A 203 18.95 -2.57 6.21
N PRO A 204 18.87 -3.12 4.99
CA PRO A 204 19.53 -2.49 3.87
C PRO A 204 18.90 -1.14 3.55
N ASP A 205 19.71 -0.19 3.08
CA ASP A 205 19.24 1.09 2.56
C ASP A 205 18.47 1.95 3.58
N VAL A 206 18.87 1.90 4.85
CA VAL A 206 18.26 2.65 5.97
C VAL A 206 18.23 4.15 5.70
N GLU A 207 19.24 4.69 5.02
CA GLU A 207 19.29 6.11 4.70
C GLU A 207 18.14 6.52 3.78
N LEU A 208 17.76 5.66 2.82
CA LEU A 208 16.63 5.92 1.92
C LEU A 208 15.29 5.79 2.66
N PHE A 209 15.19 4.83 3.58
CA PHE A 209 14.01 4.70 4.43
C PHE A 209 13.85 5.92 5.35
N ALA A 210 14.92 6.36 6.00
CA ALA A 210 14.94 7.53 6.88
C ALA A 210 14.61 8.82 6.12
N GLU A 211 15.15 9.01 4.91
CA GLU A 211 14.80 10.14 4.05
C GLU A 211 13.31 10.14 3.69
N GLY A 212 12.77 8.98 3.30
CA GLY A 212 11.36 8.81 3.00
C GLY A 212 10.46 9.17 4.20
N LEU A 213 10.77 8.65 5.39
CA LEU A 213 9.98 8.94 6.59
C LEU A 213 10.05 10.40 7.03
N ARG A 214 11.20 11.06 6.91
CA ARG A 214 11.38 12.45 7.36
C ARG A 214 10.82 13.47 6.38
N THR A 215 10.87 13.18 5.08
CA THR A 215 10.52 14.16 4.03
C THR A 215 9.18 13.89 3.37
N ALA A 216 8.62 12.70 3.53
CA ALA A 216 7.43 12.23 2.80
C ALA A 216 7.57 12.43 1.29
N ARG A 217 8.75 12.10 0.75
CA ARG A 217 9.07 12.14 -0.68
C ARG A 217 9.62 10.80 -1.11
N TYR A 218 9.40 10.44 -2.37
CA TYR A 218 9.93 9.21 -2.92
C TYR A 218 11.47 9.26 -2.96
N PRO A 219 12.17 8.50 -2.10
CA PRO A 219 13.60 8.70 -1.86
C PRO A 219 14.48 8.09 -2.97
N TYR A 220 13.87 7.34 -3.91
CA TYR A 220 14.61 6.62 -4.94
C TYR A 220 14.77 7.40 -6.26
N PHE A 221 14.29 8.65 -6.38
CA PHE A 221 14.42 9.44 -7.61
C PHE A 221 15.85 9.93 -7.90
N GLN A 222 16.61 10.34 -6.90
CA GLN A 222 17.89 11.03 -7.12
C GLN A 222 19.05 10.10 -7.50
N LYS A 223 18.97 8.80 -7.17
CA LYS A 223 20.05 7.81 -7.41
C LYS A 223 19.78 6.83 -8.55
N VAL A 224 18.61 6.91 -9.20
CA VAL A 224 18.29 6.12 -10.43
C VAL A 224 18.81 6.83 -11.70
N LYS A 225 19.26 8.09 -11.59
CA LYS A 225 19.88 8.87 -12.68
C LYS A 225 21.43 8.85 -12.70
N ARG A 226 22.08 7.86 -12.07
CA ARG A 226 23.54 7.67 -12.20
C ARG A 226 23.86 6.26 -12.67
#